data_AF-H3G5L0-F1
#
_entry.id   AF-H3G5L0-F1
#
_cell.length_a   1.000
_cell.length_b   1.000
_cell.length_c   1.000
_cell.angle_alpha   90.00
_cell.angle_beta   90.00
_cell.angle_gamma   90.00
#
_symmetry.space_group_name_H-M   'P 1'
#
loop_
_entity.id
_entity.type
_entity.pdbx_description
1 polymer ?
#
loop_
_entity_poly.entity_id
_entity_poly.type
_entity_poly.pdbx_seq_one_letter_code
_entity_poly.pdbx_strand_id
1 'polypeptide(L)'
;HSQEQMQAWKKVTNAVHAKSSNIFLQLWHTGRISHPLNQPNGQPPVSSSSTMGTTTGRLIPTPQGRVPHVTPRALETEEVAGIVADFKTATANTIAAGFDGVELHCANGYLLEQFLRE
;
A
#
# COMPACT_ATOMS: atom_id res chain seq x y z
N HIS A 1 7.49 -3.92 -4.93
CA HIS A 1 8.59 -4.55 -4.19
C HIS A 1 9.51 -5.42 -5.07
N SER A 2 9.13 -5.80 -6.30
CA SER A 2 9.97 -6.70 -7.12
C SER A 2 11.02 -5.98 -7.97
N GLN A 3 12.02 -6.73 -8.44
CA GLN A 3 13.06 -6.21 -9.34
C GLN A 3 12.46 -5.74 -10.67
N GLU A 4 11.51 -6.47 -11.22
CA GLU A 4 10.84 -6.16 -12.48
C GLU A 4 10.08 -4.84 -12.38
N GLN A 5 9.38 -4.62 -11.26
CA GLN A 5 8.70 -3.35 -10.98
C GLN A 5 9.70 -2.18 -10.91
N MET A 6 10.85 -2.36 -10.24
CA MET A 6 11.88 -1.32 -10.19
C MET A 6 12.43 -0.98 -11.58
N GLN A 7 12.71 -1.99 -12.41
CA GLN A 7 13.19 -1.74 -13.78
C GLN A 7 12.15 -1.05 -14.65
N ALA A 8 10.87 -1.37 -14.47
CA ALA A 8 9.79 -0.66 -15.14
C ALA A 8 9.71 0.80 -14.69
N TRP A 9 9.79 1.07 -13.39
CA TRP A 9 9.75 2.42 -12.82
C TRP A 9 10.91 3.30 -13.26
N LYS A 10 12.12 2.74 -13.41
CA LYS A 10 13.28 3.47 -13.94
C LYS A 10 13.02 4.10 -15.30
N LYS A 11 12.23 3.43 -16.16
CA LYS A 11 11.86 4.00 -17.46
C LYS A 11 10.99 5.25 -17.32
N VAL A 12 10.10 5.24 -16.32
CA VAL A 12 9.20 6.36 -16.02
C VAL A 12 9.97 7.54 -15.44
N THR A 13 10.80 7.31 -14.41
CA THR A 13 11.60 8.37 -13.77
C THR A 13 12.55 9.03 -14.77
N ASN A 14 13.26 8.23 -15.59
CA ASN A 14 14.10 8.75 -16.66
C ASN A 14 13.33 9.63 -17.66
N ALA A 15 12.10 9.24 -18.03
CA ALA A 15 11.29 10.02 -18.96
C ALA A 15 10.83 11.37 -18.37
N VAL A 16 10.53 11.40 -17.06
CA VAL A 16 10.19 12.64 -16.34
C VAL A 16 11.41 13.54 -16.20
N HIS A 17 12.56 12.98 -15.81
CA HIS A 17 13.81 13.70 -15.66
C HIS A 17 14.34 14.26 -17.00
N ALA A 18 14.10 13.56 -18.13
CA ALA A 18 14.40 14.09 -19.46
C ALA A 18 13.60 15.37 -19.82
N LYS A 19 12.58 15.71 -19.03
CA LYS A 19 11.81 16.95 -19.11
C LYS A 19 12.14 17.94 -17.98
N SER A 20 13.26 17.75 -17.27
CA SER A 20 13.70 18.59 -16.15
C SER A 20 12.63 18.75 -15.06
N SER A 21 11.86 17.70 -14.80
CA SER A 21 10.78 17.68 -13.81
C SER A 21 11.11 16.70 -12.69
N ASN A 22 10.53 16.89 -11.51
CA ASN A 22 10.69 15.98 -10.37
C ASN A 22 9.48 15.05 -10.22
N ILE A 23 9.69 13.87 -9.65
CA ILE A 23 8.64 12.89 -9.37
C ILE A 23 8.88 12.18 -8.04
N PHE A 24 7.80 12.03 -7.28
CA PHE A 24 7.78 11.36 -5.98
C PHE A 24 6.87 10.13 -6.08
N LEU A 25 7.25 9.03 -5.44
CA LEU A 25 6.40 7.85 -5.36
C LEU A 25 5.65 7.83 -4.03
N GLN A 26 4.32 7.77 -4.13
CA GLN A 26 3.48 7.55 -2.96
C GLN A 26 3.49 6.07 -2.57
N LEU A 27 3.99 5.75 -1.37
CA LEU A 27 4.02 4.42 -0.80
C LEU A 27 2.72 4.13 -0.05
N TRP A 28 2.14 2.96 -0.32
CA TRP A 28 0.78 2.66 0.09
C TRP A 28 0.64 1.23 0.62
N HIS A 29 -0.06 1.12 1.75
CA HIS A 29 -0.61 -0.14 2.25
C HIS A 29 -2.11 0.05 2.53
N THR A 30 -2.97 -0.71 1.86
CA THR A 30 -4.44 -0.50 1.90
C THR A 30 -5.08 -0.87 3.24
N GLY A 31 -4.46 -1.78 3.99
CA GLY A 31 -5.04 -2.30 5.23
C GLY A 31 -6.39 -2.95 4.97
N ARG A 32 -7.41 -2.62 5.78
CA ARG A 32 -8.78 -3.17 5.63
C ARG A 32 -9.50 -2.79 4.33
N ILE A 33 -8.99 -1.83 3.56
CA ILE A 33 -9.55 -1.45 2.26
C ILE A 33 -9.05 -2.42 1.18
N SER A 34 -9.28 -3.71 1.39
CA SER A 34 -8.83 -4.80 0.52
C SER A 34 -9.76 -6.01 0.64
N HIS A 35 -9.49 -7.07 -0.11
CA HIS A 35 -10.30 -8.28 -0.17
C HIS A 35 -9.38 -9.50 -0.37
N PRO A 36 -9.73 -10.71 0.13
CA PRO A 36 -8.96 -11.94 -0.06
C PRO A 36 -8.58 -12.23 -1.51
N LEU A 37 -9.43 -11.84 -2.46
CA LEU A 37 -9.19 -11.96 -3.90
C LEU A 37 -7.98 -11.15 -4.40
N ASN A 38 -7.52 -10.16 -3.64
CA ASN A 38 -6.33 -9.35 -3.90
C ASN A 38 -5.14 -9.74 -3.03
N GLN A 39 -5.32 -10.64 -2.06
CA GLN A 39 -4.31 -10.99 -1.09
C GLN A 39 -3.55 -12.25 -1.52
N PRO A 40 -2.24 -12.33 -1.20
CA PRO A 40 -1.50 -13.57 -1.35
C PRO A 40 -2.22 -14.71 -0.64
N ASN A 41 -2.36 -15.85 -1.34
CA ASN A 41 -2.98 -17.07 -0.81
C ASN A 41 -4.42 -16.89 -0.28
N GLY A 42 -5.15 -15.85 -0.71
CA GLY A 42 -6.52 -15.63 -0.29
C GLY A 42 -6.68 -15.27 1.19
N GLN A 43 -5.63 -14.74 1.84
CA GLN A 43 -5.68 -14.38 3.25
C GLN A 43 -6.61 -13.19 3.52
N PRO A 44 -7.20 -13.07 4.73
CA PRO A 44 -7.90 -11.87 5.14
C PRO A 44 -6.97 -10.65 5.09
N PRO A 45 -7.48 -9.45 4.69
CA PRO A 45 -6.70 -8.23 4.80
C PRO A 45 -6.42 -7.91 6.27
N VAL A 46 -5.32 -7.19 6.52
CA VAL A 46 -4.89 -6.78 7.88
C VAL A 46 -5.25 -5.34 8.19
N SER A 47 -5.39 -5.00 9.47
CA SER A 47 -5.66 -3.63 9.94
C SER A 47 -5.18 -3.42 11.37
N SER A 48 -5.34 -2.21 11.92
CA SER A 48 -5.05 -1.90 13.33
C SER A 48 -6.01 -2.60 14.29
N SER A 49 -7.25 -2.84 13.88
CA SER A 49 -8.28 -3.55 14.64
C SER A 49 -9.04 -4.55 13.75
N SER A 50 -9.81 -5.46 14.35
CA SER A 50 -10.69 -6.39 13.62
C SER A 50 -12.04 -5.76 13.23
N THR A 51 -12.11 -4.43 13.13
CA THR A 51 -13.34 -3.70 12.83
C THR A 51 -13.36 -3.14 11.40
N MET A 52 -14.55 -3.03 10.83
CA MET A 52 -14.76 -2.43 9.51
C MET A 52 -14.63 -0.90 9.50
N GLY A 53 -14.66 -0.27 10.68
CA GLY A 53 -14.73 1.17 10.88
C GLY A 53 -15.87 1.82 10.08
N THR A 54 -15.69 3.09 9.68
CA THR A 54 -16.69 3.84 8.90
C THR A 54 -16.66 3.51 7.40
N THR A 55 -16.02 2.41 6.99
CA THR A 55 -15.81 2.07 5.57
C THR A 55 -17.03 1.40 4.92
N THR A 56 -18.15 1.35 5.64
CA THR A 56 -19.38 0.68 5.20
C THR A 56 -19.97 1.39 3.98
N GLY A 57 -19.98 0.74 2.81
CA GLY A 57 -20.71 1.20 1.62
C GLY A 57 -19.90 1.34 0.33
N ARG A 58 -18.57 1.16 0.35
CA ARG A 58 -17.77 1.06 -0.88
C ARG A 58 -17.62 -0.42 -1.28
N LEU A 59 -17.44 -0.68 -2.58
CA LEU A 59 -17.08 -2.02 -3.07
C LEU A 59 -15.57 -2.04 -3.34
N ILE A 60 -14.90 -3.13 -2.97
CA ILE A 60 -13.49 -3.35 -3.24
C ILE A 60 -13.32 -3.82 -4.70
N PRO A 61 -12.47 -3.15 -5.50
CA PRO A 61 -12.12 -3.67 -6.82
C PRO A 61 -11.23 -4.90 -6.68
N THR A 62 -11.58 -5.97 -7.39
CA THR A 62 -10.81 -7.21 -7.48
C THR A 62 -10.74 -7.66 -8.94
N PRO A 63 -9.91 -8.68 -9.26
CA PRO A 63 -9.90 -9.29 -10.59
C PRO A 63 -11.27 -9.84 -11.03
N GLN A 64 -12.17 -10.12 -10.09
CA GLN A 64 -13.52 -10.65 -10.34
C GLN A 64 -14.60 -9.56 -10.33
N GLY A 65 -14.21 -8.28 -10.32
CA GLY A 65 -15.12 -7.14 -10.28
C GLY A 65 -15.18 -6.48 -8.91
N ARG A 66 -16.23 -5.71 -8.67
CA ARG A 66 -16.41 -4.96 -7.42
C ARG A 66 -17.19 -5.80 -6.41
N VAL A 67 -16.60 -6.11 -5.26
CA VAL A 67 -17.18 -6.97 -4.23
C VAL A 67 -17.34 -6.24 -2.89
N PRO A 68 -18.25 -6.68 -2.00
CA PRO A 68 -18.34 -6.13 -0.66
C PRO A 68 -17.02 -6.25 0.13
N HIS A 69 -16.84 -5.39 1.11
CA HIS A 69 -15.73 -5.52 2.05
C HIS A 69 -15.85 -6.80 2.89
N VAL A 70 -14.72 -7.26 3.42
CA VAL A 70 -14.66 -8.29 4.45
C VAL A 70 -14.01 -7.76 5.72
N THR A 71 -14.38 -8.34 6.86
CA THR A 71 -13.76 -8.02 8.15
C THR A 71 -12.26 -8.29 8.09
N PRO A 72 -11.39 -7.32 8.46
CA PRO A 72 -9.96 -7.54 8.50
C PRO A 72 -9.55 -8.37 9.73
N ARG A 73 -8.34 -8.92 9.69
CA ARG A 73 -7.65 -9.42 10.87
C ARG A 73 -6.89 -8.26 11.53
N ALA A 74 -6.97 -8.14 12.85
CA ALA A 74 -6.10 -7.23 13.58
C ALA A 74 -4.64 -7.72 13.46
N LEU A 75 -3.72 -6.80 13.21
CA LEU A 75 -2.28 -7.10 13.30
C LEU A 75 -1.92 -7.48 14.73
N GLU A 76 -1.13 -8.54 14.87
CA GLU A 76 -0.43 -8.82 16.14
C GLU A 76 0.70 -7.80 16.32
N THR A 77 1.09 -7.57 17.57
CA THR A 77 2.05 -6.51 17.91
C THR A 77 3.40 -6.74 17.21
N GLU A 78 3.85 -7.98 17.15
CA GLU A 78 5.09 -8.41 16.50
C GLU A 78 5.08 -8.23 14.98
N GLU A 79 3.90 -8.22 14.33
CA GLU A 79 3.79 -8.08 12.86
C GLU A 79 4.06 -6.63 12.41
N VAL A 80 3.86 -5.65 13.29
CA VAL A 80 4.04 -4.22 12.97
C VAL A 80 5.47 -3.93 12.52
N ALA A 81 6.47 -4.58 13.13
CA ALA A 81 7.87 -4.43 12.74
C ALA A 81 8.12 -4.89 11.29
N GLY A 82 7.40 -5.91 10.83
CA GLY A 82 7.44 -6.37 9.43
C GLY A 82 6.91 -5.31 8.47
N ILE A 83 5.77 -4.68 8.79
CA ILE A 83 5.21 -3.59 7.97
C ILE A 83 6.19 -2.41 7.87
N VAL A 84 6.84 -2.03 8.98
CA VAL A 84 7.87 -0.97 8.96
C VAL A 84 9.04 -1.37 8.04
N ALA A 85 9.47 -2.62 8.09
CA ALA A 85 10.52 -3.13 7.21
C ALA A 85 10.12 -3.13 5.72
N ASP A 86 8.85 -3.40 5.43
CA ASP A 86 8.31 -3.31 4.06
C ASP A 86 8.35 -1.87 3.53
N PHE A 87 7.92 -0.88 4.33
CA PHE A 87 8.03 0.53 3.96
C PHE A 87 9.49 0.94 3.76
N LYS A 88 10.40 0.53 4.64
CA LYS A 88 11.85 0.78 4.50
C LYS A 88 12.38 0.22 3.17
N THR A 89 12.02 -1.02 2.85
CA THR A 89 12.46 -1.68 1.61
C THR A 89 11.86 -0.98 0.39
N ALA A 90 10.57 -0.61 0.44
CA ALA A 90 9.91 0.13 -0.62
C ALA A 90 10.54 1.52 -0.85
N THR A 91 10.94 2.23 0.21
CA THR A 91 11.67 3.49 0.11
C THR A 91 13.03 3.31 -0.54
N ALA A 92 13.81 2.30 -0.12
CA ALA A 92 15.10 2.01 -0.73
C ALA A 92 14.96 1.70 -2.23
N ASN A 93 13.97 0.89 -2.59
CA ASN A 93 13.64 0.55 -3.98
C ASN A 93 13.20 1.78 -4.79
N THR A 94 12.45 2.70 -4.17
CA THR A 94 12.00 3.95 -4.80
C THR A 94 13.20 4.83 -5.17
N ILE A 95 14.13 5.03 -4.23
CA ILE A 95 15.35 5.81 -4.47
C ILE A 95 16.20 5.12 -5.55
N ALA A 96 16.36 3.79 -5.47
CA ALA A 96 17.11 3.03 -6.46
C ALA A 96 16.47 3.06 -7.86
N ALA A 97 15.16 3.30 -7.95
CA ALA A 97 14.43 3.47 -9.21
C ALA A 97 14.51 4.91 -9.77
N GLY A 98 15.19 5.83 -9.09
CA GLY A 98 15.44 7.19 -9.57
C GLY A 98 14.30 8.17 -9.28
N PHE A 99 13.44 7.91 -8.30
CA PHE A 99 12.51 8.94 -7.82
C PHE A 99 13.25 9.97 -6.96
N ASP A 100 12.76 11.20 -6.96
CA ASP A 100 13.34 12.32 -6.19
C ASP A 100 12.94 12.27 -4.71
N GLY A 101 11.91 11.49 -4.39
CA GLY A 101 11.54 11.21 -3.01
C GLY A 101 10.34 10.28 -2.88
N VAL A 102 9.91 10.10 -1.64
CA VAL A 102 8.77 9.28 -1.24
C VAL A 102 7.72 10.14 -0.56
N GLU A 103 6.46 9.81 -0.80
CA GLU A 103 5.34 10.27 0.00
C GLU A 103 4.75 9.08 0.76
N LEU A 104 4.52 9.20 2.06
CA LEU A 104 3.85 8.15 2.83
C LEU A 104 2.34 8.37 2.78
N HIS A 105 1.58 7.38 2.28
CA HIS A 105 0.13 7.52 2.23
C HIS A 105 -0.51 7.26 3.61
N CYS A 106 -0.65 8.32 4.39
CA CYS A 106 -1.28 8.32 5.72
C CYS A 106 -2.70 8.93 5.71
N ALA A 107 -3.46 8.69 4.65
CA ALA A 107 -4.77 9.33 4.43
C ALA A 107 -5.75 8.37 3.74
N ASN A 108 -6.99 8.84 3.49
CA ASN A 108 -8.07 8.14 2.78
C ASN A 108 -8.53 6.79 3.39
N GLY A 109 -8.26 6.58 4.67
CA GLY A 109 -8.67 5.42 5.45
C GLY A 109 -7.79 4.18 5.26
N TYR A 110 -6.57 4.33 4.74
CA TYR A 110 -5.61 3.23 4.53
C TYR A 110 -4.81 2.91 5.79
N LEU A 111 -3.94 1.89 5.74
CA LEU A 111 -3.40 1.24 6.93
C LEU A 111 -2.83 2.24 7.95
N LEU A 112 -2.01 3.19 7.52
CA LEU A 112 -1.40 4.15 8.44
C LEU A 112 -2.45 5.07 9.08
N GLU A 113 -3.49 5.50 8.35
CA GLU A 113 -4.60 6.25 8.95
C GLU A 113 -5.46 5.38 9.89
N GLN A 114 -5.59 4.08 9.61
CA GLN A 114 -6.33 3.14 10.47
C GLN A 114 -5.70 3.08 11.87
N PHE A 115 -4.37 3.18 11.99
CA PHE A 115 -3.68 3.29 13.28
C PHE A 115 -3.78 4.68 13.92
N LEU A 116 -4.00 5.75 13.15
CA LEU A 116 -4.10 7.11 13.68
C LEU A 116 -5.47 7.44 14.26
N ARG A 117 -6.51 6.69 13.86
CA ARG A 117 -7.92 6.99 14.18
C ARG A 117 -8.55 6.03 15.17
N GLU A 118 -7.97 4.86 15.37
CA GLU A 118 -8.48 3.76 16.20
C GLU A 118 -7.44 3.36 17.24
#